data_AF-A3LPU6-F1
#
_entry.id   AF-A3LPU6-F1
#
_cell.length_a   1.000
_cell.length_b   1.000
_cell.length_c   1.000
_cell.angle_alpha   90.00
_cell.angle_beta   90.00
_cell.angle_gamma   90.00
#
_symmetry.space_group_name_H-M   'P 1'
#
loop_
_entity.id
_entity.type
_entity.pdbx_description
1 polymer ?
#
loop_
_entity_poly.entity_id
_entity_poly.type
_entity_poly.pdbx_seq_one_letter_code
_entity_poly.pdbx_strand_id
1 'polypeptide(L)'
;MRVFVSSLNVPIGYSTPDFPSLYWPIGAHQQKYQESFLYYSFDIWKFTVYWTLILFGGVYSTVGVISLAHNLFSSYRHRLPISKLSMAVNITTMALCIFIGLFRGFISSAVIGIMLGAIYKAGSLTMSTWIPLSWGCAQVLFDICTSYSTSSILL
;
A
#
# COMPACT_ATOMS: atom_id res chain seq x y z
N MET A 1 27.47 9.34 -23.84
CA MET A 1 26.45 8.29 -24.07
C MET A 1 25.93 7.87 -22.70
N ARG A 2 24.61 7.93 -22.46
CA ARG A 2 24.04 7.42 -21.20
C ARG A 2 23.99 5.89 -21.33
N VAL A 3 24.83 5.20 -20.57
CA VAL A 3 24.76 3.73 -20.48
C VAL A 3 23.42 3.41 -19.83
N PHE A 4 22.53 2.73 -20.54
CA PHE A 4 21.34 2.16 -19.95
C PHE A 4 21.79 1.04 -19.01
N VAL A 5 21.78 1.31 -17.72
CA VAL A 5 22.03 0.29 -16.71
C VAL A 5 20.81 -0.63 -16.73
N SER A 6 20.99 -1.81 -17.32
CA SER A 6 19.97 -2.86 -17.38
C SER A 6 19.86 -3.54 -16.02
N SER A 7 18.70 -4.11 -15.69
CA SER A 7 18.55 -4.95 -14.48
C SER A 7 19.49 -6.17 -14.45
N LEU A 8 20.11 -6.52 -15.57
CA LEU A 8 21.08 -7.61 -15.70
C LEU A 8 22.51 -7.17 -15.34
N ASN A 9 22.81 -5.86 -15.42
CA ASN A 9 24.12 -5.29 -15.10
C ASN A 9 23.99 -4.36 -13.90
N VAL A 10 23.97 -4.97 -12.71
CA VAL A 10 23.95 -4.25 -11.44
C VAL A 10 25.28 -3.49 -11.26
N PRO A 11 25.27 -2.19 -10.93
CA PRO A 11 26.50 -1.42 -10.70
C PRO A 11 27.38 -2.04 -9.61
N ILE A 12 28.70 -2.03 -9.82
CA ILE A 12 29.68 -2.43 -8.81
C ILE A 12 29.54 -1.55 -7.56
N GLY A 13 29.31 -2.17 -6.39
CA GLY A 13 29.07 -1.46 -5.12
C GLY A 13 27.60 -1.13 -4.84
N TYR A 14 26.64 -1.61 -5.63
CA TYR A 14 25.22 -1.45 -5.34
C TYR A 14 24.82 -2.14 -4.02
N SER A 15 24.26 -1.36 -3.11
CA SER A 15 23.51 -1.82 -1.95
C SER A 15 22.03 -1.51 -2.14
N THR A 16 21.17 -2.38 -1.65
CA THR A 16 19.72 -2.18 -1.69
C THR A 16 19.33 -0.96 -0.84
N PRO A 17 18.57 0.00 -1.40
CA PRO A 17 18.17 1.18 -0.66
C PRO A 17 17.14 0.81 0.43
N ASP A 18 17.23 1.47 1.58
CA ASP A 18 16.29 1.27 2.68
C ASP A 18 14.88 1.76 2.31
N PHE A 19 13.84 1.05 2.77
CA PHE A 19 12.47 1.53 2.65
C PHE A 19 12.30 2.83 3.47
N PRO A 20 11.63 3.89 2.99
CA PRO A 20 10.80 3.98 1.77
C PRO A 20 11.51 4.45 0.49
N SER A 21 12.78 4.89 0.56
CA SER A 21 13.63 5.39 -0.55
C SER A 21 12.94 6.13 -1.72
N LEU A 22 11.88 6.89 -1.43
CA LEU A 22 11.20 7.77 -2.39
C LEU A 22 12.10 8.97 -2.66
N TYR A 23 12.69 9.01 -3.85
CA TYR A 23 13.50 10.15 -4.26
C TYR A 23 12.61 11.26 -4.84
N TRP A 24 12.90 12.53 -4.58
CA TRP A 24 12.16 13.62 -5.20
C TRP A 24 12.80 13.99 -6.56
N PRO A 25 12.06 14.05 -7.68
CA PRO A 25 12.64 14.35 -9.00
C PRO A 25 13.08 15.80 -9.19
N ILE A 26 12.75 16.70 -8.26
CA ILE A 26 13.05 18.13 -8.36
C ILE A 26 14.42 18.42 -7.74
N GLY A 27 15.48 17.99 -8.43
CA GLY A 27 16.87 18.22 -8.04
C GLY A 27 17.84 17.57 -9.03
N ALA A 28 18.44 18.36 -9.93
CA ALA A 28 19.10 17.88 -11.15
C ALA A 28 20.47 17.16 -10.97
N HIS A 29 20.99 16.93 -9.76
CA HIS A 29 22.31 16.32 -9.59
C HIS A 29 22.53 15.76 -8.17
N GLN A 30 21.87 14.66 -7.81
CA GLN A 30 22.23 13.92 -6.59
C GLN A 30 22.50 12.46 -6.90
N GLN A 31 23.70 11.98 -6.54
CA GLN A 31 24.14 10.58 -6.71
C GLN A 31 23.18 9.57 -6.07
N LYS A 32 22.47 9.98 -5.01
CA LYS A 32 21.40 9.19 -4.36
C LYS A 32 20.33 8.66 -5.33
N TYR A 33 20.12 9.34 -6.46
CA TYR A 33 19.14 8.93 -7.46
C TYR A 33 19.59 7.67 -8.24
N GLN A 34 20.90 7.51 -8.47
CA GLN A 34 21.47 6.33 -9.14
C GLN A 34 21.43 5.09 -8.23
N GLU A 35 21.41 5.30 -6.92
CA GLU A 35 21.40 4.23 -5.90
C GLU A 35 19.98 3.78 -5.51
N SER A 36 18.96 4.59 -5.76
CA SER A 36 17.58 4.31 -5.33
C SER A 36 16.77 3.45 -6.32
N PHE A 37 17.44 2.65 -7.16
CA PHE A 37 16.78 1.73 -8.09
C PHE A 37 16.77 0.31 -7.52
N LEU A 38 15.68 -0.42 -7.73
CA LEU A 38 15.57 -1.82 -7.34
C LEU A 38 15.94 -2.72 -8.52
N TYR A 39 16.94 -3.56 -8.30
CA TYR A 39 17.41 -4.55 -9.28
C TYR A 39 16.96 -5.98 -8.94
N TYR A 40 16.83 -6.31 -7.65
CA TYR A 40 16.46 -7.63 -7.19
C TYR A 40 14.93 -7.77 -7.08
N SER A 41 14.40 -8.86 -7.63
CA SER A 41 12.96 -9.17 -7.60
C SER A 41 12.40 -9.31 -6.19
N PHE A 42 13.20 -9.80 -5.24
CA PHE A 42 12.78 -9.94 -3.85
C PHE A 42 12.59 -8.59 -3.16
N ASP A 43 13.42 -7.60 -3.47
CA ASP A 43 13.26 -6.25 -2.92
C ASP A 43 12.07 -5.54 -3.54
N ILE A 44 11.85 -5.75 -4.85
CA ILE A 44 10.65 -5.26 -5.55
C ILE A 44 9.39 -5.77 -4.84
N TRP A 45 9.34 -7.07 -4.56
CA TRP A 45 8.23 -7.68 -3.84
C TRP A 45 8.03 -7.07 -2.45
N LYS A 46 9.09 -6.97 -1.63
CA LYS A 46 9.01 -6.36 -0.29
C LYS A 46 8.48 -4.92 -0.34
N PHE A 47 8.99 -4.11 -1.26
CA PHE A 47 8.53 -2.72 -1.41
C PHE A 47 7.06 -2.64 -1.81
N THR A 48 6.61 -3.51 -2.72
CA THR A 48 5.19 -3.54 -3.12
C THR A 48 4.28 -3.95 -1.96
N VAL A 49 4.69 -4.92 -1.15
CA VAL A 49 3.94 -5.37 0.03
C VAL A 49 3.90 -4.28 1.10
N TYR A 50 5.03 -3.63 1.39
CA TYR A 50 5.06 -2.58 2.42
C TYR A 50 4.20 -1.37 2.04
N TRP A 51 4.29 -0.89 0.79
CA TRP A 51 3.47 0.24 0.36
C TRP A 51 1.98 -0.06 0.38
N THR A 52 1.58 -1.22 -0.13
CA THR A 52 0.17 -1.64 -0.13
C THR A 52 -0.33 -1.85 1.29
N LEU A 53 0.46 -2.44 2.18
CA LEU A 53 0.06 -2.65 3.57
C LEU A 53 -0.11 -1.34 4.34
N ILE A 54 0.75 -0.34 4.09
CA ILE A 54 0.59 1.01 4.65
C ILE A 54 -0.66 1.69 4.10
N LEU A 55 -0.90 1.63 2.79
CA LEU A 55 -2.05 2.30 2.17
C LEU A 55 -3.38 1.64 2.54
N PHE A 56 -3.47 0.31 2.48
CA PHE A 56 -4.64 -0.43 2.95
C PHE A 56 -4.84 -0.26 4.46
N GLY A 57 -3.78 -0.39 5.26
CA GLY A 57 -3.85 -0.14 6.70
C GLY A 57 -4.36 1.27 7.02
N GLY A 58 -3.89 2.28 6.28
CA GLY A 58 -4.34 3.66 6.40
C GLY A 58 -5.83 3.85 6.07
N VAL A 59 -6.28 3.34 4.91
CA VAL A 59 -7.69 3.47 4.49
C VAL A 59 -8.65 2.70 5.41
N TYR A 60 -8.30 1.48 5.81
CA TYR A 60 -9.17 0.71 6.70
C TYR A 60 -9.16 1.26 8.13
N SER A 61 -8.07 1.90 8.56
CA SER A 61 -8.02 2.64 9.82
C SER A 61 -8.96 3.84 9.80
N THR A 62 -8.99 4.64 8.72
CA THR A 62 -9.92 5.77 8.62
C THR A 62 -11.38 5.31 8.63
N VAL A 63 -11.72 4.21 7.94
CA VAL A 63 -13.06 3.60 8.02
C VAL A 63 -13.40 3.17 9.45
N GLY A 64 -12.45 2.55 10.16
CA GLY A 64 -12.61 2.17 11.55
C GLY A 64 -12.89 3.35 12.48
N VAL A 65 -12.15 4.45 12.31
CA VAL A 65 -12.36 5.70 13.07
C VAL A 65 -13.72 6.33 12.74
N ILE A 66 -14.12 6.35 11.47
CA ILE A 66 -15.42 6.87 11.04
C ILE A 66 -16.57 6.06 11.65
N SER A 67 -16.45 4.73 11.67
CA SER A 67 -17.45 3.85 12.29
C SER A 67 -17.62 4.15 13.78
N LEU A 68 -16.51 4.31 14.51
CA LEU A 68 -16.53 4.67 15.92
C LEU A 68 -17.17 6.04 16.15
N ALA A 69 -16.78 7.04 15.36
CA ALA A 69 -17.32 8.40 15.45
C ALA A 69 -18.83 8.43 15.17
N HIS A 70 -19.30 7.69 14.16
CA HIS A 70 -20.72 7.59 13.84
C HIS A 70 -21.52 6.95 14.99
N ASN A 71 -21.01 5.88 15.60
CA ASN A 71 -21.69 5.24 16.71
C ASN A 71 -21.79 6.14 17.95
N LEU A 72 -20.72 6.89 18.26
CA LEU A 72 -20.72 7.88 19.34
C LEU A 72 -21.73 9.01 19.07
N PHE A 73 -21.77 9.52 17.84
CA PHE A 73 -22.73 10.55 17.43
C PHE A 73 -24.18 10.06 17.51
N SER A 74 -24.45 8.84 17.05
CA SER A 74 -25.76 8.20 17.13
C SER A 74 -26.21 7.99 18.58
N SER A 75 -25.32 7.51 19.45
CA SER A 75 -25.60 7.31 20.87
C SER A 75 -25.90 8.63 21.59
N TYR A 76 -25.17 9.69 21.26
CA TYR A 76 -25.44 11.05 21.76
C TYR A 76 -26.82 11.55 21.31
N ARG A 77 -27.17 11.36 20.03
CA ARG A 77 -28.45 11.80 19.45
C ARG A 77 -29.65 11.04 20.03
N HIS A 78 -29.53 9.72 20.21
CA HIS A 78 -30.63 8.87 20.68
C HIS A 78 -30.71 8.73 22.20
N ARG A 79 -29.85 9.44 22.98
CA ARG A 79 -29.81 9.41 24.46
C ARG A 79 -29.74 7.99 25.04
N LEU A 80 -29.14 7.05 24.30
CA LEU A 80 -29.05 5.65 24.73
C LEU A 80 -27.95 5.50 25.78
N PRO A 81 -28.17 4.74 26.86
CA PRO A 81 -27.10 4.46 27.83
C PRO A 81 -25.98 3.68 27.15
N ILE A 82 -24.76 4.24 27.18
CA ILE A 82 -23.56 3.62 26.61
C ILE A 82 -23.18 2.44 27.51
N SER A 83 -23.69 1.26 27.19
CA SER A 83 -23.28 0.03 27.85
C SER A 83 -21.84 -0.35 27.46
N LYS A 84 -21.10 -0.96 28.40
CA LYS A 84 -19.76 -1.52 28.15
C LYS A 84 -19.75 -2.47 26.94
N LEU A 85 -20.86 -3.18 26.70
CA LEU A 85 -21.02 -4.08 25.55
C LEU A 85 -21.00 -3.32 24.21
N SER A 86 -21.67 -2.16 24.11
CA SER A 86 -21.70 -1.37 22.87
C SER A 86 -20.31 -0.81 22.54
N MET A 87 -19.59 -0.31 23.54
CA MET A 87 -18.18 0.10 23.39
C MET A 87 -17.29 -1.07 22.93
N ALA A 88 -17.46 -2.25 23.54
CA ALA A 88 -16.70 -3.45 23.14
C ALA A 88 -16.96 -3.83 21.68
N VAL A 89 -18.22 -3.86 21.24
CA VAL A 89 -18.59 -4.18 19.84
C VAL A 89 -17.95 -3.20 18.85
N ASN A 90 -17.99 -1.89 19.11
CA ASN A 90 -17.38 -0.90 18.23
C ASN A 90 -15.86 -1.08 18.08
N ILE A 91 -15.17 -1.33 19.20
CA ILE A 91 -13.72 -1.56 19.20
C ILE A 91 -13.40 -2.84 18.43
N THR A 92 -14.19 -3.91 18.61
CA THR A 92 -14.04 -5.15 17.86
C THR A 92 -14.26 -4.94 16.37
N THR A 93 -15.30 -4.21 15.95
CA THR A 93 -15.55 -3.91 14.53
C THR A 93 -14.40 -3.10 13.92
N MET A 94 -13.86 -2.11 14.64
CA MET A 94 -12.69 -1.34 14.19
C MET A 94 -11.46 -2.24 13.97
N ALA A 95 -11.16 -3.12 14.93
CA ALA A 95 -10.05 -4.05 14.84
C ALA A 95 -10.23 -5.04 13.67
N LEU A 96 -11.44 -5.55 13.47
CA LEU A 96 -11.77 -6.45 12.36
C LEU A 96 -11.60 -5.75 11.00
N CYS A 97 -12.06 -4.50 10.85
CA CYS A 97 -11.86 -3.75 9.61
C CYS A 97 -10.38 -3.60 9.25
N ILE A 98 -9.54 -3.21 10.22
CA ILE A 98 -8.10 -3.07 10.00
C ILE A 98 -7.49 -4.43 9.63
N PHE A 99 -7.84 -5.49 10.35
CA PHE A 99 -7.32 -6.83 10.09
C PHE A 99 -7.69 -7.34 8.68
N ILE A 100 -8.95 -7.16 8.28
CA ILE A 100 -9.43 -7.53 6.94
C ILE A 100 -8.71 -6.70 5.87
N GLY A 101 -8.53 -5.39 6.08
CA GLY A 101 -7.83 -4.51 5.15
C GLY A 101 -6.37 -4.93 4.94
N LEU A 102 -5.65 -5.20 6.03
CA LEU A 102 -4.26 -5.68 5.99
C LEU A 102 -4.16 -7.03 5.27
N PHE A 103 -5.07 -7.96 5.54
CA PHE A 103 -5.08 -9.28 4.92
C PHE A 103 -5.35 -9.20 3.41
N ARG A 104 -6.36 -8.41 3.00
CA ARG A 104 -6.68 -8.17 1.59
C ARG A 104 -5.52 -7.50 0.85
N GLY A 105 -4.95 -6.45 1.46
CA GLY A 105 -3.78 -5.75 0.92
C GLY A 105 -2.56 -6.66 0.79
N PHE A 106 -2.30 -7.53 1.77
CA PHE A 106 -1.19 -8.49 1.73
C PHE A 106 -1.34 -9.51 0.60
N ILE A 107 -2.51 -10.13 0.45
CA ILE A 107 -2.74 -11.13 -0.60
C ILE A 107 -2.62 -10.50 -1.99
N SER A 108 -3.30 -9.38 -2.21
CA SER A 108 -3.29 -8.68 -3.50
C SER A 108 -1.86 -8.25 -3.87
N SER A 109 -1.14 -7.66 -2.92
CA SER A 109 0.22 -7.20 -3.15
C SER A 109 1.25 -8.32 -3.29
N ALA A 110 1.06 -9.46 -2.62
CA ALA A 110 1.95 -10.59 -2.77
C ALA A 110 1.93 -11.11 -4.22
N VAL A 111 0.74 -11.25 -4.81
CA VAL A 111 0.58 -11.66 -6.21
C VAL A 111 1.24 -10.64 -7.14
N ILE A 112 0.96 -9.36 -6.91
CA ILE A 112 1.40 -8.33 -7.86
C ILE A 112 2.89 -8.02 -7.71
N GLY A 113 3.46 -8.12 -6.51
CA GLY A 113 4.89 -7.99 -6.29
C GLY A 113 5.70 -9.03 -7.06
N ILE A 114 5.21 -10.27 -7.11
CA ILE A 114 5.82 -11.35 -7.91
C ILE A 114 5.68 -11.02 -9.40
N MET A 115 4.49 -10.57 -9.83
CA MET A 115 4.22 -10.19 -11.21
C MET A 115 5.13 -9.04 -11.70
N LEU A 116 5.27 -7.95 -10.92
CA LEU A 116 6.20 -6.87 -11.25
C LEU A 116 7.64 -7.37 -11.28
N GLY A 117 8.05 -8.18 -10.30
CA GLY A 117 9.39 -8.77 -10.27
C GLY A 117 9.71 -9.55 -11.54
N ALA A 118 8.75 -10.33 -12.06
CA ALA A 118 8.92 -11.08 -13.30
C ALA A 118 8.97 -10.18 -14.55
N ILE A 119 8.06 -9.20 -14.65
CA ILE A 119 7.97 -8.28 -15.80
C ILE A 119 9.24 -7.46 -15.93
N TYR A 120 9.76 -6.90 -14.83
CA TYR A 120 10.96 -6.07 -14.87
C TYR A 120 12.21 -6.88 -15.21
N LYS A 121 12.31 -8.12 -14.72
CA LYS A 121 13.39 -9.04 -15.10
C LYS A 121 13.31 -9.44 -16.57
N ALA A 122 12.13 -9.75 -17.09
CA ALA A 122 11.94 -10.10 -18.50
C ALA A 122 12.23 -8.91 -19.43
N GLY A 123 11.80 -7.71 -19.04
CA GLY A 123 12.06 -6.47 -19.77
C GLY A 123 13.49 -5.95 -19.65
N SER A 124 14.32 -6.55 -18.80
CA SER A 124 15.67 -6.06 -18.48
C SER A 124 15.70 -4.60 -17.98
N LEU A 125 14.59 -4.16 -17.38
CA LEU A 125 14.33 -2.77 -16.94
C LEU A 125 14.70 -2.58 -15.48
N THR A 126 15.29 -1.43 -15.15
CA THR A 126 15.51 -1.01 -13.77
C THR A 126 14.22 -0.43 -13.19
N MET A 127 13.91 -0.81 -11.95
CA MET A 127 12.66 -0.42 -11.30
C MET A 127 12.89 0.73 -10.33
N SER A 128 12.12 1.81 -10.43
CA SER A 128 12.19 2.90 -9.45
C SER A 128 11.33 2.60 -8.21
N THR A 129 11.73 3.14 -7.05
CA THR A 129 10.99 3.05 -5.78
C THR A 129 9.58 3.66 -5.82
N TRP A 130 9.30 4.50 -6.82
CA TRP A 130 7.98 5.10 -7.08
C TRP A 130 6.98 4.13 -7.69
N ILE A 131 7.45 3.10 -8.39
CA ILE A 131 6.56 2.16 -9.11
C ILE A 131 5.78 1.31 -8.11
N PRO A 132 6.39 0.71 -7.06
CA PRO A 132 5.65 0.07 -5.97
C PRO A 132 4.60 0.96 -5.29
N LEU A 133 4.94 2.23 -5.02
CA LEU A 133 4.02 3.19 -4.42
C LEU A 133 2.81 3.43 -5.33
N SER A 134 3.06 3.76 -6.59
CA SER A 134 2.01 4.05 -7.58
C SER A 134 1.06 2.86 -7.74
N TRP A 135 1.64 1.66 -7.73
CA TRP A 135 0.86 0.43 -7.80
C TRP A 135 0.01 0.19 -6.54
N GLY A 136 0.55 0.50 -5.36
CA GLY A 136 -0.22 0.48 -4.12
C GLY A 136 -1.41 1.45 -4.13
N CYS A 137 -1.21 2.67 -4.65
CA CYS A 137 -2.28 3.65 -4.83
C CYS A 137 -3.37 3.13 -5.79
N ALA A 138 -2.97 2.56 -6.92
CA ALA A 138 -3.91 1.99 -7.89
C ALA A 138 -4.75 0.86 -7.28
N GLN A 139 -4.14 -0.03 -6.49
CA GLN A 139 -4.87 -1.12 -5.81
C GLN A 139 -5.92 -0.60 -4.82
N VAL A 140 -5.56 0.40 -4.00
CA VAL A 140 -6.51 0.97 -3.04
C VAL A 140 -7.67 1.65 -3.76
N LEU A 141 -7.39 2.43 -4.80
CA LEU A 141 -8.44 3.07 -5.60
C LEU A 141 -9.36 2.03 -6.26
N PHE A 142 -8.78 0.94 -6.77
CA PHE A 142 -9.56 -0.15 -7.35
C PHE A 142 -10.46 -0.85 -6.31
N ASP A 143 -9.96 -1.10 -5.10
CA ASP A 143 -10.75 -1.70 -4.00
C ASP A 143 -11.93 -0.79 -3.60
N ILE A 144 -11.69 0.53 -3.57
CA ILE A 144 -12.73 1.54 -3.28
C ILE A 144 -13.80 1.51 -4.37
N CYS A 145 -13.42 1.60 -5.65
CA CYS A 145 -14.36 1.58 -6.79
C CYS A 145 -15.19 0.28 -6.81
N THR A 146 -14.56 -0.86 -6.55
CA THR A 146 -15.23 -2.17 -6.52
C THR A 146 -16.22 -2.27 -5.36
N SER A 147 -15.87 -1.71 -4.20
CA SER A 147 -16.76 -1.66 -3.04
C SER A 147 -18.04 -0.84 -3.32
N TYR A 148 -17.91 0.30 -4.00
CA TYR A 148 -19.07 1.10 -4.41
C TYR A 148 -19.95 0.35 -5.42
N SER A 149 -19.35 -0.30 -6.42
CA SER A 149 -20.11 -1.07 -7.42
C SER A 149 -20.84 -2.26 -6.80
N THR A 150 -20.25 -2.93 -5.82
CA THR A 150 -20.92 -4.04 -5.13
C THR A 150 -22.10 -3.53 -4.30
N SER A 151 -21.93 -2.39 -3.64
CA SER A 151 -22.99 -1.76 -2.86
C SER A 151 -24.17 -1.31 -3.73
N SER A 152 -23.92 -0.81 -4.94
CA SER A 152 -24.99 -0.37 -5.84
C SER A 152 -25.79 -1.51 -6.46
N ILE A 153 -25.25 -2.73 -6.52
CA ILE A 153 -25.98 -3.91 -7.02
C ILE A 153 -26.89 -4.50 -5.94
N LEU A 154 -26.53 -4.34 -4.67
CA LEU A 154 -27.27 -4.86 -3.52
C LEU A 154 -28.41 -3.95 -3.04
N LEU A 155 -28.38 -2.67 -3.42
CA LEU A 155 -29.44 -1.67 -3.15
C LEU A 155 -30.41 -1.57 -4.31
#